data_AF-A0A1G0CTE3-F1
#
_entry.id   AF-A0A1G0CTE3-F1
#
_cell.length_a   1.000
_cell.length_b   1.000
_cell.length_c   1.000
_cell.angle_alpha   90.00
_cell.angle_beta   90.00
_cell.angle_gamma   90.00
#
_symmetry.space_group_name_H-M   'P 1'
#
loop_
_entity.id
_entity.type
_entity.pdbx_description
1 polymer ?
#
loop_
_entity_poly.entity_id
_entity_poly.type
_entity_poly.pdbx_seq_one_letter_code
_entity_poly.pdbx_strand_id
1 'polypeptide(L)'
;MSAPAQDAALHALCEQLQKIHQQAEIACLFIGDRELLDCAHCGLLEDVLIDGRLVTYQADAVDAADSGLRFAAVDDGNFVCPQCGAVIEGKFFV
;
A
#
# COMPACT_ATOMS: atom_id res chain seq x y z
N MET A 1 -7.53 -28.08 17.68
CA MET A 1 -6.18 -28.59 17.40
C MET A 1 -6.21 -29.16 15.99
N SER A 2 -5.85 -28.36 14.98
CA SER A 2 -5.75 -28.81 13.59
C SER A 2 -4.63 -29.85 13.45
N ALA A 3 -4.73 -30.71 12.44
CA ALA A 3 -3.74 -31.76 12.21
C ALA A 3 -2.42 -31.17 11.69
N PRO A 4 -1.25 -31.70 12.06
CA PRO A 4 0.07 -31.13 11.71
C PRO A 4 0.29 -30.96 10.20
N ALA A 5 -0.39 -31.76 9.36
CA ALA A 5 -0.35 -31.63 7.90
C ALA A 5 -1.14 -30.40 7.37
N GLN A 6 -2.21 -29.98 8.06
CA GLN A 6 -2.96 -28.77 7.71
C GLN A 6 -2.16 -27.51 8.08
N ASP A 7 -1.48 -27.51 9.21
CA ASP A 7 -0.66 -26.38 9.64
C ASP A 7 0.54 -26.19 8.70
N ALA A 8 1.17 -27.27 8.24
CA ALA A 8 2.24 -27.22 7.24
C ALA A 8 1.76 -26.70 5.87
N ALA A 9 0.58 -27.15 5.42
CA ALA A 9 -0.01 -26.68 4.17
C ALA A 9 -0.39 -25.19 4.23
N LEU A 10 -0.93 -24.74 5.37
CA LEU A 10 -1.23 -23.33 5.61
C LEU A 10 0.05 -22.48 5.58
N HIS A 11 1.12 -22.93 6.25
CA HIS A 11 2.40 -22.22 6.26
C HIS A 11 2.96 -22.06 4.84
N ALA A 12 2.95 -23.14 4.04
CA ALA A 12 3.40 -23.11 2.66
C ALA A 12 2.59 -22.13 1.80
N LEU A 13 1.27 -22.04 2.03
CA LEU A 13 0.41 -21.08 1.35
C LEU A 13 0.73 -19.63 1.75
N CYS A 14 0.98 -19.36 3.03
CA CYS A 14 1.40 -18.05 3.52
C CYS A 14 2.73 -17.60 2.87
N GLU A 15 3.70 -18.51 2.73
CA GLU A 15 4.96 -18.21 2.02
C GLU A 15 4.74 -17.87 0.54
N GLN A 16 3.80 -18.55 -0.12
CA GLN A 16 3.43 -18.23 -1.51
C GLN A 16 2.77 -16.87 -1.62
N LEU A 17 1.86 -16.53 -0.70
CA LEU A 17 1.22 -15.20 -0.65
C LEU A 17 2.26 -14.09 -0.43
N GLN A 18 3.21 -14.28 0.49
CA GLN A 18 4.30 -13.32 0.70
C GLN A 18 5.13 -13.09 -0.57
N LYS A 19 5.43 -14.14 -1.33
CA LYS A 19 6.16 -14.00 -2.61
C LYS A 19 5.35 -13.22 -3.64
N ILE A 20 4.04 -13.47 -3.72
CA ILE A 20 3.15 -12.74 -4.64
C ILE A 20 3.07 -11.26 -4.23
N HIS A 21 2.98 -10.96 -2.93
CA HIS A 21 2.99 -9.57 -2.44
C HIS A 21 4.27 -8.83 -2.83
N GLN A 22 5.44 -9.46 -2.62
CA GLN A 22 6.73 -8.89 -3.04
C GLN A 22 6.80 -8.64 -4.56
N GLN A 23 6.25 -9.55 -5.36
CA GLN A 23 6.19 -9.37 -6.82
C GLN A 23 5.26 -8.22 -7.22
N ALA A 24 4.14 -8.06 -6.54
CA ALA A 24 3.21 -6.96 -6.75
C ALA A 24 3.84 -5.61 -6.40
N GLU A 25 4.55 -5.52 -5.28
CA GLU A 25 5.29 -4.31 -4.87
C GLU A 25 6.32 -3.88 -5.93
N ILE A 26 7.12 -4.83 -6.45
CA ILE A 26 8.09 -4.58 -7.53
C ILE A 26 7.40 -4.06 -8.80
N ALA A 27 6.18 -4.52 -9.07
CA ALA A 27 5.36 -4.10 -10.21
C ALA A 27 4.56 -2.80 -9.93
N CYS A 28 4.76 -2.16 -8.77
CA CYS A 28 3.99 -1.00 -8.30
C CYS A 28 2.47 -1.26 -8.24
N LEU A 29 2.06 -2.51 -8.03
CA LEU A 29 0.66 -2.87 -7.85
C LEU A 29 0.24 -2.62 -6.41
N PHE A 30 -0.97 -2.08 -6.25
CA PHE A 30 -1.59 -1.95 -4.94
C PHE A 30 -2.23 -3.28 -4.54
N ILE A 31 -1.80 -3.83 -3.41
CA ILE A 31 -2.29 -5.13 -2.92
C ILE A 31 -3.53 -5.02 -2.02
N GLY A 32 -3.99 -3.81 -1.70
CA GLY A 32 -5.20 -3.58 -0.91
C GLY A 32 -5.08 -4.02 0.55
N ASP A 33 -3.87 -4.02 1.10
CA ASP A 33 -3.56 -4.36 2.48
C ASP A 33 -3.89 -3.22 3.46
N ARG A 34 -4.15 -2.01 2.95
CA ARG A 34 -4.60 -0.83 3.68
C ARG A 34 -5.52 0.05 2.82
N GLU A 35 -6.15 1.05 3.44
CA GLU A 35 -6.80 2.14 2.70
C GLU A 35 -5.75 3.05 2.02
N LEU A 36 -6.19 3.76 0.98
CA LEU A 36 -5.38 4.75 0.27
C LEU A 36 -5.13 5.98 1.16
N LEU A 37 -3.91 6.51 1.11
CA LEU A 37 -3.51 7.62 1.96
C LEU A 37 -3.83 8.98 1.32
N ASP A 38 -4.26 9.91 2.18
CA ASP A 38 -4.46 11.33 1.87
C ASP A 38 -3.65 12.16 2.85
N CYS A 39 -2.73 12.97 2.33
CA CYS A 39 -2.00 13.95 3.12
C CYS A 39 -2.78 15.26 3.23
N ALA A 40 -3.61 15.39 4.26
CA ALA A 40 -4.36 16.62 4.57
C ALA A 40 -3.49 17.89 4.75
N HIS A 41 -2.18 17.74 5.00
CA HIS A 41 -1.27 18.87 5.15
C HIS A 41 -0.85 19.51 3.82
N CYS A 42 -0.63 18.69 2.78
CA CYS A 42 -0.10 19.18 1.49
C CYS A 42 -0.95 18.81 0.27
N GLY A 43 -1.99 17.99 0.42
CA GLY A 43 -2.90 17.59 -0.65
C GLY A 43 -2.37 16.50 -1.59
N LEU A 44 -1.28 15.81 -1.21
CA LEU A 44 -0.80 14.62 -1.93
C LEU A 44 -1.70 13.42 -1.60
N LEU A 45 -2.18 12.73 -2.63
CA LEU A 45 -3.13 11.61 -2.54
C LEU A 45 -2.55 10.35 -3.18
N GLU A 46 -3.01 9.19 -2.71
CA GLU A 46 -2.90 7.91 -3.41
C GLU A 46 -4.19 7.56 -4.16
N ASP A 47 -4.06 6.89 -5.30
CA ASP A 47 -5.16 6.25 -6.03
C ASP A 47 -4.66 5.03 -6.80
N VAL A 48 -5.59 4.25 -7.35
CA VAL A 48 -5.30 3.01 -8.07
C VAL A 48 -5.87 3.09 -9.48
N LEU A 49 -4.98 2.95 -10.46
CA LEU A 49 -5.39 2.88 -11.86
C LEU A 49 -6.19 1.61 -12.14
N ILE A 50 -6.90 1.58 -13.26
CA ILE A 50 -7.70 0.39 -13.67
C ILE A 50 -6.88 -0.89 -13.84
N ASP A 51 -5.56 -0.76 -14.07
CA ASP A 51 -4.63 -1.88 -14.15
C ASP A 51 -4.04 -2.31 -12.79
N GLY A 52 -4.51 -1.70 -11.70
CA GLY A 52 -4.12 -2.02 -10.33
C GLY A 52 -2.87 -1.31 -9.83
N ARG A 53 -2.24 -0.44 -10.64
CA ARG A 53 -1.05 0.30 -10.20
C ARG A 53 -1.38 1.39 -9.20
N LEU A 54 -0.59 1.45 -8.13
CA LEU A 54 -0.63 2.53 -7.15
C LEU A 54 0.04 3.77 -7.74
N VAL A 55 -0.70 4.88 -7.76
CA VAL A 55 -0.22 6.19 -8.19
C VAL A 55 -0.38 7.21 -7.08
N THR A 56 0.42 8.26 -7.12
CA THR A 56 0.24 9.43 -6.26
C THR A 56 0.17 10.69 -7.07
N TYR A 57 -0.74 11.58 -6.73
CA TYR A 57 -0.89 12.85 -7.42
C TYR A 57 -1.36 13.92 -6.47
N GLN A 58 -1.22 15.17 -6.90
CA GLN A 58 -1.66 16.32 -6.14
C GLN A 58 -3.16 16.57 -6.45
N ALA A 59 -3.99 16.71 -5.41
CA ALA A 59 -5.45 16.79 -5.55
C ALA A 59 -5.95 17.89 -6.51
N ASP A 60 -5.22 19.00 -6.63
CA ASP A 60 -5.55 20.15 -7.48
C ASP A 60 -4.75 20.18 -8.81
N ALA A 61 -4.01 19.11 -9.13
CA ALA A 61 -3.29 19.02 -10.39
C ALA A 61 -4.27 18.93 -11.57
N VAL A 62 -4.05 19.78 -12.58
CA VAL A 62 -4.83 19.78 -13.83
C VAL A 62 -4.62 18.47 -14.60
N ASP A 63 -3.40 17.93 -14.55
CA ASP A 63 -3.07 16.60 -15.06
C ASP A 63 -2.73 15.71 -13.85
N ALA A 64 -3.68 14.85 -13.45
CA ALA A 64 -3.52 13.88 -12.36
C ALA A 64 -2.61 12.70 -12.77
N ALA A 65 -1.43 13.00 -13.31
CA ALA A 65 -0.40 12.02 -13.59
C ALA A 65 0.26 11.55 -12.29
N ASP A 66 0.75 10.31 -12.30
CA ASP A 66 1.54 9.79 -11.18
C ASP A 66 2.82 10.63 -11.01
N SER A 67 2.96 11.24 -9.84
CA SER A 67 4.13 12.02 -9.42
C SER A 67 5.36 11.16 -9.15
N GLY A 68 5.17 9.84 -8.97
CA GLY A 68 6.23 8.90 -8.59
C GLY A 68 6.62 8.95 -7.12
N LEU A 69 6.02 9.84 -6.31
CA LEU A 69 6.24 9.90 -4.87
C LEU A 69 5.53 8.73 -4.17
N ARG A 70 6.10 8.16 -3.11
CA ARG A 70 5.49 7.05 -2.37
C ARG A 70 5.56 7.29 -0.87
N PHE A 71 4.45 7.05 -0.18
CA PHE A 71 4.40 7.11 1.27
C PHE A 71 5.24 5.98 1.87
N ALA A 72 6.04 6.31 2.88
CA ALA A 72 6.91 5.35 3.56
C ALA A 72 6.31 5.01 4.93
N ALA A 73 6.16 3.71 5.23
CA ALA A 73 5.73 3.29 6.56
C ALA A 73 6.79 3.65 7.62
N VAL A 74 6.34 4.18 8.76
CA VAL A 74 7.16 4.46 9.93
C VAL A 74 7.05 3.32 10.93
N ASP A 75 5.82 2.85 11.14
CA ASP A 75 5.44 1.75 12.00
C ASP A 75 4.13 1.12 11.49
N ASP A 76 3.59 0.18 12.26
CA ASP A 76 2.33 -0.50 11.95
C ASP A 76 1.15 0.46 12.07
N GLY A 77 0.91 1.20 10.99
CA GLY A 77 -0.23 2.10 10.84
C GLY A 77 0.11 3.55 10.63
N ASN A 78 1.38 3.98 10.70
CA ASN A 78 1.75 5.35 10.36
C ASN A 78 2.65 5.43 9.12
N PHE A 79 2.44 6.48 8.32
CA PHE A 79 3.13 6.72 7.07
C PHE A 79 3.65 8.15 6.99
N VAL A 80 4.84 8.34 6.45
CA VAL A 80 5.40 9.67 6.19
C VAL A 80 5.10 10.10 4.76
N CYS A 81 4.55 11.30 4.64
CA CYS A 81 4.36 11.98 3.38
C CYS A 81 5.70 12.30 2.71
N PRO A 82 5.95 11.82 1.49
CA PRO A 82 7.20 12.05 0.78
C PRO A 82 7.39 13.52 0.35
N GLN A 83 6.31 14.30 0.27
CA GLN A 83 6.35 15.69 -0.18
C GLN A 83 6.58 16.69 0.95
N CYS A 84 5.90 16.53 2.10
CA CYS A 84 5.96 17.50 3.20
C CYS A 84 6.46 16.93 4.54
N GLY A 85 6.69 15.63 4.63
CA GLY A 85 7.17 14.98 5.86
C GLY A 85 6.11 14.78 6.95
N ALA A 86 4.85 15.15 6.72
CA ALA A 86 3.77 14.91 7.67
C ALA A 86 3.56 13.41 7.89
N VAL A 87 3.27 13.03 9.14
CA VAL A 87 2.90 11.66 9.50
C VAL A 87 1.38 11.49 9.38
N ILE A 88 0.95 10.42 8.73
CA ILE A 88 -0.43 10.10 8.39
C ILE A 88 -0.75 8.73 8.96
N GLU A 89 -1.89 8.63 9.65
CA GLU A 89 -2.42 7.36 10.12
C GLU A 89 -3.08 6.62 8.94
N GLY A 90 -2.58 5.44 8.62
CA GLY A 90 -3.19 4.49 7.69
C GLY A 90 -4.32 3.73 8.36
N LYS A 91 -5.34 3.42 7.57
CA LYS A 91 -6.47 2.60 8.00
C LYS A 91 -6.39 1.23 7.35
N PHE A 92 -6.82 0.21 8.07
CA PHE A 92 -6.84 -1.18 7.60
C PHE A 92 -8.28 -1.66 7.50
N PHE A 93 -8.56 -2.52 6.53
CA PHE A 93 -9.88 -3.13 6.38
C PHE A 93 -10.09 -4.14 7.52
N VAL A 94 -10.99 -3.82 8.46
CA VAL A 94 -11.44 -4.70 9.56
C VAL A 94 -12.73 -5.41 9.16
#